data_AF-A0A9E4A8E8-F1
#
_entry.id   AF-A0A9E4A8E8-F1
#
_cell.length_a   1.000
_cell.length_b   1.000
_cell.length_c   1.000
_cell.angle_alpha   90.00
_cell.angle_beta   90.00
_cell.angle_gamma   90.00
#
_symmetry.space_group_name_H-M   'P 1'
#
loop_
_entity.id
_entity.type
_entity.pdbx_description
1 polymer ?
#
loop_
_entity_poly.entity_id
_entity_poly.type
_entity_poly.pdbx_seq_one_letter_code
_entity_poly.pdbx_strand_id
1 'polypeptide(L)'
;MNYYMEINQISTARRIELLPDEAGNQNAETLYYKLEISPLQRLPQPIPSKRLRRVTFITTTLAKLNAAQDPIEDLMWDGLRVAEIQAERQYEIRERNTNYDLDFAIECSDGTMINIECNGATHDYDDAVRWDRRRNTYLTTRGWLVQRFGTDEIRNDIHGCIDQVRTLIDRHGGPVDRSLAYDLYRDDTDAQLNLFEEEEE
;
A
#
# COMPACT_ATOMS: atom_id res chain seq x y z
N MET A 1 -9.20 -11.10 2.49
CA MET A 1 -10.63 -11.04 2.15
C MET A 1 -11.04 -12.35 1.48
N ASN A 2 -12.10 -13.00 1.96
CA ASN A 2 -12.59 -14.28 1.41
C ASN A 2 -14.02 -14.19 0.85
N TYR A 3 -14.75 -13.13 1.19
CA TYR A 3 -16.18 -13.04 0.97
C TYR A 3 -16.59 -11.63 0.54
N TYR A 4 -17.71 -11.54 -0.17
CA TYR A 4 -18.38 -10.29 -0.53
C TYR A 4 -19.90 -10.47 -0.43
N MET A 5 -20.63 -9.35 -0.42
CA MET A 5 -22.09 -9.30 -0.50
C MET A 5 -22.48 -8.17 -1.45
N GLU A 6 -23.56 -8.38 -2.19
CA GLU A 6 -24.16 -7.33 -3.01
C GLU A 6 -25.12 -6.49 -2.16
N ILE A 7 -25.19 -5.20 -2.44
CA ILE A 7 -26.22 -4.33 -1.87
C ILE A 7 -27.45 -4.44 -2.76
N ASN A 8 -28.51 -5.05 -2.23
CA ASN A 8 -29.78 -5.21 -2.93
C ASN A 8 -30.59 -3.91 -2.91
N GLN A 9 -30.54 -3.19 -1.79
CA GLN A 9 -31.30 -1.95 -1.62
C GLN A 9 -30.63 -1.03 -0.59
N ILE A 10 -30.69 0.28 -0.85
CA ILE A 10 -30.32 1.33 0.09
C ILE A 10 -31.59 2.11 0.41
N SER A 11 -31.89 2.27 1.70
CA SER A 11 -32.99 3.12 2.17
C SER A 11 -32.58 3.89 3.42
N THR A 12 -33.45 4.75 3.93
CA THR A 12 -33.27 5.39 5.23
C THR A 12 -34.25 4.79 6.24
N ALA A 13 -33.82 4.69 7.50
CA ALA A 13 -34.64 4.24 8.62
C ALA A 13 -34.18 4.94 9.90
N ARG A 14 -35.08 5.11 10.87
CA ARG A 14 -34.72 5.66 12.17
C ARG A 14 -33.97 4.63 12.99
N ARG A 15 -33.08 5.09 13.89
CA ARG A 15 -32.34 4.17 14.78
C ARG A 15 -33.27 3.26 15.58
N ILE A 16 -34.39 3.79 16.09
CA ILE A 16 -35.37 3.03 16.85
C ILE A 16 -36.03 1.90 16.03
N GLU A 17 -36.09 2.03 14.71
CA GLU A 17 -36.63 1.01 13.80
C GLU A 17 -35.57 -0.07 13.51
N LEU A 18 -34.28 0.30 13.52
CA LEU A 18 -33.16 -0.61 13.27
C LEU A 18 -32.70 -1.37 14.53
N LEU A 19 -32.76 -0.71 15.68
CA LEU A 19 -32.27 -1.18 16.98
C LEU A 19 -33.34 -0.95 18.06
N PRO A 20 -34.44 -1.71 18.02
CA PRO A 20 -35.60 -1.47 18.88
C PRO A 20 -35.29 -1.62 20.39
N ASP A 21 -34.31 -2.44 20.75
CA ASP A 21 -33.86 -2.62 22.14
C ASP A 21 -33.12 -1.38 22.70
N GLU A 22 -32.77 -0.42 21.85
CA GLU A 22 -32.12 0.84 22.22
C GLU A 22 -33.07 2.06 22.16
N ALA A 23 -34.38 1.86 22.36
CA ALA A 23 -35.38 2.93 22.23
C ALA A 23 -35.13 4.17 23.14
N GLY A 24 -34.41 4.01 24.26
CA GLY A 24 -34.02 5.12 25.15
C GLY A 24 -32.78 5.90 24.72
N ASN A 25 -32.16 5.55 23.58
CA ASN A 25 -30.96 6.21 23.09
C ASN A 25 -31.28 7.65 22.64
N GLN A 26 -30.39 8.60 22.94
CA GLN A 26 -30.52 10.01 22.51
C GLN A 26 -30.65 10.18 20.99
N ASN A 27 -30.18 9.20 20.20
CA ASN A 27 -30.24 9.18 18.74
C ASN A 27 -31.38 8.31 18.20
N ALA A 28 -32.38 7.93 19.02
CA ALA A 28 -33.45 7.02 18.62
C ALA A 28 -34.20 7.47 17.34
N GLU A 29 -34.43 8.78 17.18
CA GLU A 29 -35.13 9.37 16.04
C GLU A 29 -34.21 9.74 14.86
N THR A 30 -32.89 9.60 15.01
CA THR A 30 -31.93 9.95 13.95
C THR A 30 -32.07 8.98 12.77
N LEU A 31 -32.04 9.52 11.55
CA LEU A 31 -32.05 8.73 10.32
C LEU A 31 -30.68 8.15 10.02
N TYR A 32 -30.65 6.87 9.70
CA TYR A 32 -29.49 6.12 9.26
C TYR A 32 -29.75 5.51 7.88
N TYR A 33 -28.69 5.30 7.11
CA TYR A 33 -28.76 4.45 5.93
C TYR A 33 -28.92 2.99 6.35
N LYS A 34 -29.94 2.33 5.81
CA LYS A 34 -30.19 0.91 5.91
C LYS A 34 -29.75 0.27 4.60
N LEU A 35 -28.78 -0.64 4.69
CA LEU A 35 -28.31 -1.44 3.56
C LEU A 35 -28.92 -2.83 3.67
N GLU A 36 -29.70 -3.23 2.67
CA GLU A 36 -30.18 -4.60 2.54
C GLU A 36 -29.19 -5.35 1.64
N ILE A 37 -28.56 -6.37 2.20
CA ILE A 37 -27.44 -7.08 1.57
C ILE A 37 -27.85 -8.50 1.19
N SER A 38 -27.23 -9.02 0.13
CA SER A 38 -27.35 -10.43 -0.25
C SER A 38 -26.74 -11.35 0.81
N PRO A 39 -27.05 -12.66 0.79
CA PRO A 39 -26.25 -13.64 1.51
C PRO A 39 -24.76 -13.53 1.17
N LEU A 40 -23.91 -13.88 2.14
CA LEU A 40 -22.46 -13.88 2.01
C LEU A 40 -21.99 -14.84 0.90
N GLN A 41 -21.30 -14.30 -0.11
CA GLN A 41 -20.73 -15.07 -1.22
C GLN A 41 -19.22 -15.18 -1.07
N ARG A 42 -18.63 -16.30 -1.54
CA ARG A 42 -17.17 -16.46 -1.57
C ARG A 42 -16.60 -15.77 -2.80
N LEU A 43 -15.46 -15.10 -2.63
CA LEU A 43 -14.68 -14.60 -3.76
C LEU A 43 -14.13 -15.78 -4.58
N PRO A 44 -14.17 -15.72 -5.92
CA PRO A 44 -13.54 -16.73 -6.77
C PRO A 44 -12.04 -16.87 -6.49
N GLN A 45 -11.37 -15.74 -6.20
CA GLN A 45 -9.99 -15.69 -5.75
C GLN A 45 -9.92 -14.94 -4.41
N PRO A 46 -9.57 -15.61 -3.30
CA PRO A 46 -9.33 -14.93 -2.04
C PRO A 46 -8.14 -13.98 -2.13
N ILE A 47 -8.25 -12.82 -1.48
CA ILE A 47 -7.15 -11.85 -1.35
C ILE A 47 -6.50 -12.07 0.01
N PRO A 48 -5.37 -12.78 0.12
CA PRO A 48 -4.75 -13.04 1.41
C PRO A 48 -4.22 -11.75 2.03
N SER A 49 -4.53 -11.54 3.31
CA SER A 49 -3.89 -10.49 4.09
C SER A 49 -2.60 -11.07 4.67
N LYS A 50 -1.47 -10.86 3.96
CA LYS A 50 -0.14 -11.30 4.45
C LYS A 50 0.27 -10.53 5.71
N ARG A 51 -0.25 -9.32 5.90
CA ARG A 51 -0.03 -8.46 7.06
C ARG A 51 -1.39 -8.06 7.65
N LEU A 52 -1.54 -8.17 8.96
CA LEU A 52 -2.71 -7.69 9.71
C LEU A 52 -2.69 -6.15 9.78
N ARG A 53 -2.94 -5.47 8.64
CA ARG A 53 -3.14 -4.02 8.63
C ARG A 53 -4.49 -3.71 9.30
N ARG A 54 -4.50 -2.76 10.24
CA ARG A 54 -5.73 -2.34 10.92
C ARG A 54 -6.50 -1.37 10.03
N VAL A 55 -7.27 -1.94 9.12
CA VAL A 55 -8.09 -1.19 8.17
C VAL A 55 -9.53 -1.17 8.66
N THR A 56 -10.08 0.03 8.90
CA THR A 56 -11.48 0.18 9.34
C THR A 56 -12.43 0.05 8.14
N PHE A 57 -12.17 0.76 7.04
CA PHE A 57 -12.92 0.67 5.79
C PHE A 57 -11.98 0.91 4.59
N ILE A 58 -12.25 0.26 3.46
CA ILE A 58 -11.65 0.58 2.16
C ILE A 58 -12.80 0.80 1.22
N THR A 59 -12.84 1.97 0.58
CA THR A 59 -13.75 2.23 -0.53
C THR A 59 -13.09 1.75 -1.81
N THR A 60 -13.70 0.75 -2.46
CA THR A 60 -13.21 0.15 -3.71
C THR A 60 -14.40 -0.35 -4.53
N THR A 61 -14.19 -0.57 -5.83
CA THR A 61 -15.22 -1.14 -6.70
C THR A 61 -15.11 -2.66 -6.77
N LEU A 62 -16.19 -3.34 -7.15
CA LEU A 62 -16.16 -4.80 -7.35
C LEU A 62 -15.13 -5.21 -8.41
N ALA A 63 -14.99 -4.42 -9.47
CA ALA A 63 -13.99 -4.65 -10.51
C ALA A 63 -12.56 -4.59 -9.94
N LYS A 64 -12.24 -3.57 -9.13
CA LYS A 64 -10.95 -3.43 -8.45
C LYS A 64 -10.71 -4.57 -7.45
N LEU A 65 -11.73 -4.98 -6.70
CA LEU A 65 -11.66 -6.10 -5.77
C LEU A 65 -11.36 -7.43 -6.52
N ASN A 66 -12.05 -7.69 -7.62
CA ASN A 66 -11.85 -8.92 -8.40
C ASN A 66 -10.50 -8.96 -9.13
N ALA A 67 -9.94 -7.81 -9.49
CA ALA A 67 -8.63 -7.70 -10.12
C ALA A 67 -7.48 -7.58 -9.10
N ALA A 68 -7.76 -7.52 -7.81
CA ALA A 68 -6.76 -7.33 -6.78
C ALA A 68 -5.79 -8.53 -6.74
N GLN A 69 -4.50 -8.22 -6.80
CA GLN A 69 -3.41 -9.18 -6.66
C GLN A 69 -2.54 -8.80 -5.46
N ASP A 70 -1.58 -9.66 -5.12
CA ASP A 70 -0.57 -9.32 -4.11
C ASP A 70 0.08 -7.96 -4.45
N PRO A 71 0.32 -7.10 -3.44
CA PRO A 71 1.09 -5.87 -3.62
C PRO A 71 2.45 -6.19 -4.26
N ILE A 72 2.88 -5.40 -5.24
CA ILE A 72 4.15 -5.63 -5.95
C ILE A 72 5.35 -5.49 -5.02
N GLU A 73 5.24 -4.69 -3.97
CA GLU A 73 6.22 -4.56 -2.90
C GLU A 73 6.36 -5.89 -2.14
N ASP A 74 5.28 -6.65 -1.94
CA ASP A 74 5.37 -7.97 -1.31
C ASP A 74 6.11 -8.97 -2.21
N LEU A 75 5.91 -8.92 -3.53
CA LEU A 75 6.65 -9.74 -4.49
C LEU A 75 8.15 -9.39 -4.49
N MET A 76 8.48 -8.10 -4.51
CA MET A 76 9.86 -7.62 -4.41
C MET A 76 10.50 -8.06 -3.09
N TRP A 77 9.80 -7.89 -1.97
CA TRP A 77 10.27 -8.30 -0.65
C TRP A 77 10.58 -9.79 -0.58
N ASP A 78 9.68 -10.64 -1.08
CA ASP A 78 9.90 -12.08 -1.09
C ASP A 78 11.09 -12.46 -2.01
N GLY A 79 11.24 -11.79 -3.16
CA GLY A 79 12.40 -11.95 -4.05
C GLY A 79 13.73 -11.60 -3.37
N LEU A 80 13.78 -10.45 -2.68
CA LEU A 80 14.96 -10.01 -1.93
C LEU A 80 15.33 -11.01 -0.82
N ARG A 81 14.33 -11.51 -0.09
CA ARG A 81 14.55 -12.51 0.98
C ARG A 81 15.06 -13.84 0.43
N VAL A 82 14.48 -14.35 -0.65
CA VAL A 82 14.96 -15.58 -1.32
C VAL A 82 16.39 -15.41 -1.82
N ALA A 83 16.74 -14.20 -2.24
CA ALA A 83 18.08 -13.84 -2.69
C ALA A 83 19.08 -13.58 -1.56
N GLU A 84 18.64 -13.68 -0.29
CA GLU A 84 19.41 -13.36 0.92
C GLU A 84 19.93 -11.91 0.96
N ILE A 85 19.26 -11.00 0.26
CA ILE A 85 19.60 -9.58 0.25
C ILE A 85 18.93 -8.92 1.45
N GLN A 86 19.74 -8.35 2.35
CA GLN A 86 19.25 -7.57 3.49
C GLN A 86 18.79 -6.21 2.99
N ALA A 87 17.48 -5.99 3.02
CA ALA A 87 16.86 -4.71 2.69
C ALA A 87 15.97 -4.24 3.84
N GLU A 88 15.97 -2.94 4.10
CA GLU A 88 15.04 -2.30 5.02
C GLU A 88 13.80 -1.87 4.25
N ARG A 89 12.64 -2.41 4.62
CA ARG A 89 11.36 -2.12 3.95
C ARG A 89 10.71 -0.87 4.55
N GLN A 90 10.11 -0.01 3.73
CA GLN A 90 9.45 1.24 4.16
C GLN A 90 10.41 2.15 4.96
N TYR A 91 11.57 2.44 4.38
CA TYR A 91 12.64 3.21 5.02
C TYR A 91 12.31 4.71 5.04
N GLU A 92 12.19 5.29 6.24
CA GLU A 92 11.88 6.72 6.40
C GLU A 92 13.14 7.58 6.30
N ILE A 93 13.09 8.60 5.44
CA ILE A 93 14.07 9.67 5.40
C ILE A 93 13.43 11.01 5.68
N ARG A 94 14.16 11.87 6.42
CA ARG A 94 13.65 13.18 6.82
C ARG A 94 14.37 14.34 6.13
N GLU A 95 13.62 15.14 5.39
CA GLU A 95 14.02 16.44 4.85
C GLU A 95 13.36 17.60 5.63
N ARG A 96 14.04 18.13 6.65
CA ARG A 96 13.54 19.26 7.48
C ARG A 96 12.14 18.96 8.05
N ASN A 97 11.09 19.42 7.37
CA ASN A 97 9.68 19.28 7.73
C ASN A 97 8.92 18.27 6.85
N THR A 98 9.63 17.52 6.00
CA THR A 98 9.08 16.54 5.08
C THR A 98 9.68 15.18 5.38
N ASN A 99 8.84 14.16 5.51
CA ASN A 99 9.28 12.76 5.56
C ASN A 99 9.01 12.13 4.19
N TYR A 100 9.93 11.31 3.70
CA TYR A 100 9.71 10.44 2.56
C TYR A 100 9.87 9.00 2.99
N ASP A 101 8.94 8.16 2.55
CA ASP A 101 9.03 6.72 2.71
C ASP A 101 9.58 6.12 1.42
N LEU A 102 10.58 5.25 1.55
CA LEU A 102 11.19 4.52 0.45
C LEU A 102 10.72 3.07 0.54
N ASP A 103 10.37 2.42 -0.58
CA ASP A 103 9.83 1.06 -0.52
C ASP A 103 10.86 0.09 0.07
N PHE A 104 12.12 0.18 -0.39
CA PHE A 104 13.24 -0.54 0.20
C PHE A 104 14.53 0.29 0.19
N ALA A 105 15.31 0.18 1.26
CA ALA A 105 16.67 0.70 1.35
C ALA A 105 17.68 -0.42 1.56
N ILE A 106 18.83 -0.33 0.88
CA ILE A 106 19.94 -1.27 1.00
C ILE A 106 21.22 -0.46 1.15
N GLU A 107 21.97 -0.70 2.22
CA GLU A 107 23.30 -0.10 2.38
C GLU A 107 24.37 -1.02 1.81
N CYS A 108 25.26 -0.45 1.00
CA CYS A 108 26.42 -1.16 0.45
C CYS A 108 27.69 -0.85 1.24
N SER A 109 28.67 -1.74 1.15
CA SER A 109 29.91 -1.67 1.93
C SER A 109 30.74 -0.40 1.70
N ASP A 110 30.62 0.23 0.52
CA ASP A 110 31.29 1.48 0.18
C ASP A 110 30.57 2.73 0.75
N GLY A 111 29.48 2.53 1.49
CA GLY A 111 28.65 3.58 2.08
C GLY A 111 27.52 4.08 1.16
N THR A 112 27.38 3.51 -0.03
CA THR A 112 26.29 3.85 -0.96
C THR A 112 24.96 3.32 -0.43
N MET A 113 23.94 4.18 -0.41
CA MET A 113 22.57 3.80 -0.11
C MET A 113 21.81 3.55 -1.42
N ILE A 114 21.21 2.39 -1.58
CA ILE A 114 20.34 2.05 -2.72
C ILE A 114 18.89 2.14 -2.25
N ASN A 115 18.07 2.88 -2.98
CA ASN A 115 16.62 2.90 -2.87
C ASN A 115 16.02 2.05 -3.99
N ILE A 116 15.25 1.01 -3.66
CA ILE A 116 14.44 0.26 -4.62
C ILE A 116 12.99 0.74 -4.52
N GLU A 117 12.45 1.22 -5.64
CA GLU A 117 11.07 1.70 -5.74
C GLU A 117 10.25 0.73 -6.59
N CYS A 118 9.15 0.22 -6.04
CA CYS A 118 8.19 -0.60 -6.76
C CYS A 118 7.10 0.33 -7.30
N ASN A 119 7.28 0.81 -8.52
CA ASN A 119 6.31 1.71 -9.12
C ASN A 119 5.03 0.92 -9.52
N GLY A 120 4.03 0.96 -8.64
CA GLY A 120 2.63 0.99 -9.04
C GLY A 120 2.42 2.30 -9.78
N ALA A 121 2.01 2.27 -11.05
CA ALA A 121 1.78 3.50 -11.80
C ALA A 121 0.70 4.35 -11.12
N THR A 122 1.09 5.32 -10.30
CA THR A 122 0.23 6.38 -9.78
C THR A 122 1.07 7.65 -9.57
N HIS A 123 1.31 8.35 -10.67
CA HIS A 123 1.62 9.77 -10.67
C HIS A 123 0.58 10.51 -11.53
N ASP A 124 -0.70 10.21 -11.35
CA ASP A 124 -1.76 11.10 -11.80
C ASP A 124 -2.09 12.05 -10.65
N TYR A 125 -1.41 13.19 -10.62
CA TYR A 125 -1.90 14.51 -10.16
C TYR A 125 -0.74 15.50 -10.36
N ASP A 126 -1.00 16.64 -10.99
CA ASP A 126 0.00 17.65 -11.40
C ASP A 126 0.87 18.23 -10.25
N ASP A 127 0.50 18.02 -8.98
CA ASP A 127 1.34 18.35 -7.80
C ASP A 127 2.47 17.33 -7.54
N ALA A 128 2.40 16.14 -8.13
CA ALA A 128 3.38 15.06 -7.97
C ALA A 128 4.74 15.40 -8.61
N VAL A 129 4.78 16.22 -9.66
CA VAL A 129 6.03 16.51 -10.40
C VAL A 129 7.01 17.32 -9.55
N ARG A 130 6.52 18.28 -8.76
CA ARG A 130 7.38 19.10 -7.88
C ARG A 130 7.87 18.30 -6.67
N TRP A 131 7.01 17.46 -6.11
CA TRP A 131 7.33 16.56 -5.00
C TRP A 131 8.33 15.48 -5.41
N ASP A 132 8.14 14.85 -6.56
CA ASP A 132 9.04 13.84 -7.10
C ASP A 132 10.42 14.43 -7.44
N ARG A 133 10.47 15.62 -8.09
CA ARG A 133 11.74 16.31 -8.35
C ARG A 133 12.51 16.67 -7.09
N ARG A 134 11.81 17.13 -6.04
CA ARG A 134 12.46 17.50 -4.77
C ARG A 134 12.99 16.27 -4.04
N ARG A 135 12.20 15.20 -3.96
CA ARG A 135 12.59 13.91 -3.39
C ARG A 135 13.80 13.32 -4.13
N ASN A 136 13.75 13.29 -5.46
CA ASN A 136 14.81 12.73 -6.27
C ASN A 136 16.11 13.54 -6.13
N THR A 137 16.01 14.87 -6.11
CA THR A 137 17.16 15.76 -5.83
C THR A 137 17.71 15.54 -4.41
N TYR A 138 16.84 15.40 -3.42
CA TYR A 138 17.21 15.18 -2.02
C TYR A 138 18.01 13.88 -1.84
N LEU A 139 17.54 12.79 -2.45
CA LEU A 139 18.18 11.47 -2.44
C LEU A 139 19.53 11.53 -3.14
N THR A 140 19.55 12.02 -4.38
CA THR A 140 20.77 12.07 -5.20
C THR A 140 21.88 12.90 -4.53
N THR A 141 21.53 14.05 -3.94
CA THR A 141 22.51 14.93 -3.25
C THR A 141 23.15 14.25 -2.03
N ARG A 142 22.54 13.19 -1.49
CA ARG A 142 23.02 12.44 -0.33
C ARG A 142 23.66 11.11 -0.71
N GLY A 143 23.94 10.89 -1.99
CA GLY A 143 24.59 9.67 -2.47
C GLY A 143 23.65 8.46 -2.54
N TRP A 144 22.33 8.68 -2.56
CA TRP A 144 21.39 7.58 -2.81
C TRP A 144 21.33 7.25 -4.30
N LEU A 145 21.38 5.95 -4.61
CA LEU A 145 21.08 5.40 -5.93
C LEU A 145 19.64 4.92 -5.96
N VAL A 146 18.82 5.49 -6.84
CA VAL A 146 17.41 5.12 -6.96
C VAL A 146 17.25 4.16 -8.15
N GLN A 147 16.77 2.95 -7.88
CA GLN A 147 16.40 1.95 -8.87
C GLN A 147 14.88 1.75 -8.82
N ARG A 148 14.20 2.00 -9.94
CA ARG A 148 12.75 1.86 -10.05
C ARG A 148 12.41 0.62 -10.88
N PHE A 149 11.42 -0.14 -10.44
CA PHE A 149 10.88 -1.29 -11.16
C PHE A 149 9.39 -1.08 -11.43
N GLY A 150 8.96 -1.36 -12.66
CA GLY A 150 7.55 -1.26 -13.03
C GLY A 150 6.72 -2.44 -12.50
N THR A 151 5.41 -2.22 -12.32
CA THR A 151 4.47 -3.29 -11.91
C THR A 151 4.59 -4.54 -12.80
N ASP A 152 4.60 -4.36 -14.12
CA ASP A 152 4.69 -5.48 -15.07
C ASP A 152 6.06 -6.14 -15.05
N GLU A 153 7.12 -5.39 -14.79
CA GLU A 153 8.49 -5.93 -14.68
C GLU A 153 8.58 -6.87 -13.47
N ILE A 154 8.13 -6.41 -12.30
CA ILE A 154 8.15 -7.20 -11.06
C ILE A 154 7.28 -8.45 -11.18
N ARG A 155 6.08 -8.32 -11.76
CA ARG A 155 5.14 -9.44 -11.88
C ARG A 155 5.58 -10.49 -12.89
N ASN A 156 6.18 -10.07 -14.00
CA ASN A 156 6.53 -10.98 -15.08
C ASN A 156 7.96 -11.53 -14.95
N ASP A 157 8.87 -10.80 -14.30
CA ASP A 157 10.28 -11.18 -14.19
C ASP A 157 10.93 -10.69 -12.88
N ILE A 158 10.42 -11.18 -11.74
CA ILE A 158 11.03 -10.91 -10.43
C ILE A 158 12.50 -11.32 -10.37
N HIS A 159 12.89 -12.42 -11.04
CA HIS A 159 14.27 -12.89 -11.04
C HIS A 159 15.20 -11.88 -11.73
N GLY A 160 14.82 -11.36 -12.90
CA GLY A 160 15.54 -10.30 -13.59
C GLY A 160 15.63 -9.01 -12.77
N CYS A 161 14.55 -8.61 -12.06
CA CYS A 161 14.62 -7.46 -11.14
C CYS A 161 15.66 -7.68 -10.03
N ILE A 162 15.65 -8.86 -9.39
CA ILE A 162 16.59 -9.20 -8.31
C ILE A 162 18.03 -9.26 -8.82
N ASP A 163 18.28 -9.78 -10.02
CA ASP A 163 19.62 -9.81 -10.62
C ASP A 163 20.14 -8.39 -10.93
N GLN A 164 19.27 -7.46 -11.32
CA GLN A 164 19.62 -6.05 -11.45
C GLN A 164 20.00 -5.45 -10.09
N VAL A 165 19.24 -5.74 -9.03
CA VAL A 165 19.55 -5.29 -7.66
C VAL A 165 20.91 -5.83 -7.21
N ARG A 166 21.18 -7.13 -7.41
CA ARG A 166 22.49 -7.74 -7.08
C ARG A 166 23.63 -7.09 -7.81
N THR A 167 23.47 -6.90 -9.12
CA THR A 167 24.49 -6.24 -9.94
C THR A 167 24.79 -4.83 -9.43
N LEU A 168 23.77 -4.09 -8.95
CA LEU A 168 23.97 -2.77 -8.36
C LEU A 168 24.72 -2.87 -7.03
N ILE A 169 24.33 -3.77 -6.14
CA ILE A 169 24.99 -4.02 -4.85
C ILE A 169 26.47 -4.42 -5.05
N ASP A 170 26.75 -5.31 -6.00
CA ASP A 170 28.10 -5.81 -6.27
C ASP A 170 29.04 -4.70 -6.77
N ARG A 171 28.53 -3.74 -7.55
CA ARG A 171 29.30 -2.56 -7.98
C ARG A 171 29.73 -1.67 -6.80
N HIS A 172 29.01 -1.75 -5.69
CA HIS A 172 29.21 -0.97 -4.47
C HIS A 172 29.80 -1.81 -3.32
N GLY A 173 30.43 -2.94 -3.68
CA GLY A 173 31.22 -3.78 -2.78
C GLY A 173 30.42 -4.78 -1.93
N GLY A 174 29.14 -4.98 -2.23
CA GLY A 174 28.28 -5.93 -1.51
C GLY A 174 27.44 -5.29 -0.41
N PRO A 175 26.45 -6.01 0.13
CA PRO A 175 25.58 -5.49 1.18
C PRO A 175 26.31 -5.44 2.53
N VAL A 176 25.99 -4.43 3.35
CA VAL A 176 26.45 -4.40 4.75
C VAL A 176 25.61 -5.37 5.57
N ASP A 177 26.27 -6.24 6.35
CA ASP A 177 25.58 -7.07 7.34
C ASP A 177 25.21 -6.22 8.56
N ARG A 178 24.00 -5.66 8.54
CA ARG A 178 23.38 -5.05 9.72
C ARG A 178 22.38 -6.01 10.34
N SER A 179 22.87 -7.00 11.08
CA SER A 179 22.05 -7.62 12.11
C SER A 179 21.68 -6.53 13.13
N LEU A 180 20.40 -6.16 13.24
CA LEU A 180 19.76 -5.25 14.22
C LEU A 180 19.42 -3.82 13.72
N ALA A 181 18.21 -3.62 13.16
CA ALA A 181 17.43 -2.38 13.35
C ALA A 181 15.94 -2.55 12.95
N TYR A 182 15.17 -3.09 13.89
CA TYR A 182 13.77 -2.82 14.26
C TYR A 182 12.69 -2.41 13.22
N ASP A 183 11.61 -3.21 13.25
CA ASP A 183 10.26 -2.91 12.80
C ASP A 183 9.77 -1.52 13.22
N LEU A 184 9.51 -0.63 12.25
CA LEU A 184 8.70 0.56 12.46
C LEU A 184 7.53 0.54 11.48
N TYR A 185 6.35 0.23 12.02
CA TYR A 185 5.07 0.27 11.34
C TYR A 185 4.48 1.68 11.46
N ARG A 186 4.02 2.25 10.34
CA ARG A 186 3.12 3.42 10.32
C ARG A 186 1.86 3.09 9.53
N ASP A 187 0.73 3.59 10.03
CA ASP A 187 -0.59 3.50 9.39
C ASP A 187 -0.62 4.33 8.10
N ASP A 188 -1.10 3.70 7.03
CA ASP A 188 -1.38 4.33 5.73
C ASP A 188 -2.45 5.42 5.92
N THR A 189 -2.10 6.65 5.56
CA THR A 189 -3.05 7.78 5.49
C THR A 189 -3.31 8.12 4.03
N ASP A 190 -3.79 7.16 3.25
CA ASP A 190 -4.27 7.43 1.89
C ASP A 190 -5.76 7.77 1.92
N ALA A 191 -6.08 8.88 1.24
CA ALA A 191 -7.39 9.50 1.21
C ALA A 191 -8.44 8.53 0.64
N GLN A 192 -9.39 8.13 1.50
CA GLN A 192 -10.54 7.32 1.13
C GLN A 192 -11.46 8.11 0.18
N LEU A 193 -11.89 7.46 -0.90
CA LEU A 193 -13.07 7.90 -1.66
C LEU A 193 -14.29 7.86 -0.75
N ASN A 194 -15.16 8.87 -0.83
CA ASN A 194 -16.35 8.95 -0.01
C ASN A 194 -17.42 7.99 -0.57
N LEU A 195 -17.99 7.14 0.29
CA LEU A 195 -18.97 6.10 -0.10
C LEU A 195 -20.27 6.69 -0.70
N PHE A 196 -20.47 8.01 -0.57
CA PHE A 196 -21.72 8.71 -0.89
C PHE A 196 -21.57 9.82 -1.92
N GLU A 197 -20.44 9.90 -2.64
CA GLU A 197 -20.34 10.78 -3.80
C GLU A 197 -20.94 10.05 -5.00
N GLU A 198 -22.06 10.58 -5.50
CA GLU A 198 -22.74 10.10 -6.70
C GLU A 198 -21.82 10.32 -7.91
N GLU A 199 -21.59 9.28 -8.71
CA GLU A 199 -21.07 9.45 -10.07
C GLU A 199 -22.15 10.20 -10.87
N GLU A 200 -21.96 11.50 -11.11
CA GLU A 200 -22.73 12.22 -12.12
C GLU A 200 -22.42 11.58 -13.49
N GLU A 201 -23.46 11.02 -14.12
CA GLU A 201 -23.45 10.41 -15.46
C GLU A 201 -22.99 11.36 -16.58
#